data_AF-A0A447L1F5-F1
#
_entry.id   AF-A0A447L1F5-F1
#
_cell.length_a   1.000
_cell.length_b   1.000
_cell.length_c   1.000
_cell.angle_alpha   90.00
_cell.angle_beta   90.00
_cell.angle_gamma   90.00
#
_symmetry.space_group_name_H-M   'P 1'
#
loop_
_entity.id
_entity.type
_entity.pdbx_description
1 polymer ?
#
loop_
_entity_poly.entity_id
_entity_poly.type
_entity_poly.pdbx_seq_one_letter_code
_entity_poly.pdbx_strand_id
1 'polypeptide(L)' 'MHNIPPEILTLLGIYPGTTGRVMLYVENGVITSNLPIPDHHFCCSVESFVELAQRAGWHVSPERPDLEVAHVA' A
#
# COMPACT_ATOMS: atom_id res chain seq x y z
N MET A 1 5.88 -18.15 -9.05
CA MET A 1 6.46 -16.79 -8.94
C MET A 1 7.77 -16.80 -9.71
N HIS A 2 7.97 -15.81 -10.59
CA HIS A 2 9.24 -15.66 -11.29
C HIS A 2 10.15 -14.75 -10.46
N ASN A 3 11.42 -15.12 -10.32
CA ASN A 3 12.41 -14.25 -9.71
C ASN A 3 12.63 -13.04 -10.62
N ILE A 4 12.58 -11.83 -10.06
CA ILE A 4 12.90 -10.60 -10.77
C ILE A 4 14.43 -10.45 -10.76
N PRO A 5 15.08 -10.27 -11.93
CA PRO A 5 16.52 -10.08 -11.99
C PRO A 5 17.01 -8.86 -11.18
N PRO A 6 18.19 -8.94 -10.52
CA PRO A 6 18.73 -7.83 -9.74
C PRO A 6 18.90 -6.51 -10.51
N GLU A 7 19.09 -6.57 -11.82
CA GLU A 7 19.24 -5.38 -12.68
C GLU A 7 17.94 -4.57 -12.70
N ILE A 8 16.79 -5.25 -12.78
CA ILE A 8 15.47 -4.61 -12.74
C ILE A 8 15.22 -4.02 -11.35
N LEU A 9 15.61 -4.72 -10.29
CA LEU A 9 15.50 -4.22 -8.92
C LEU A 9 16.36 -2.96 -8.70
N THR A 10 17.57 -2.94 -9.25
CA THR A 10 18.46 -1.77 -9.14
C THR A 10 17.90 -0.55 -9.85
N LEU A 11 17.22 -0.71 -10.99
CA LEU A 11 16.50 0.37 -11.68
C LEU A 11 15.37 0.97 -10.83
N LEU A 12 14.84 0.20 -9.88
CA LEU A 12 13.83 0.64 -8.91
C LEU A 12 14.45 1.14 -7.60
N GLY A 13 15.77 1.34 -7.54
CA GLY A 13 16.48 1.76 -6.31
C GLY A 13 16.60 0.66 -5.25
N ILE A 14 16.35 -0.60 -5.61
CA ILE A 14 16.43 -1.75 -4.72
C ILE A 14 17.75 -2.46 -4.95
N TYR A 15 18.70 -2.24 -4.05
CA TYR A 15 20.07 -2.74 -4.20
C TYR A 15 20.23 -4.17 -3.64
N PRO A 16 21.21 -4.94 -4.15
CA PRO A 16 21.57 -6.24 -3.57
C PRO A 16 21.80 -6.15 -2.06
N GLY A 17 21.05 -6.94 -1.28
CA GLY A 17 21.06 -6.92 0.19
C GLY A 17 19.86 -6.21 0.84
N THR A 18 19.06 -5.48 0.07
CA THR A 18 17.81 -4.88 0.57
C THR A 18 16.83 -5.99 0.95
N THR A 19 16.36 -5.98 2.20
CA THR A 19 15.26 -6.82 2.68
C THR A 19 14.12 -5.92 3.10
N GLY A 20 12.91 -6.19 2.63
CA GLY A 20 11.74 -5.40 2.98
C GLY A 20 10.66 -5.41 1.92
N ARG A 21 9.76 -4.44 2.01
CA ARG A 21 8.66 -4.24 1.06
C ARG A 21 8.85 -2.89 0.36
N VAL A 22 8.41 -2.82 -0.88
CA VAL A 22 8.41 -1.60 -1.69
C VAL A 22 7.02 -1.38 -2.28
N MET A 23 6.55 -0.14 -2.26
CA MET A 23 5.37 0.28 -2.99
C MET A 23 5.81 0.81 -4.35
N LEU A 24 5.18 0.33 -5.42
CA LEU A 24 5.38 0.87 -6.77
C LEU A 24 4.09 1.54 -7.21
N TYR A 25 4.19 2.77 -7.72
CA TYR A 25 3.08 3.43 -8.39
C TYR A 25 3.25 3.26 -9.90
N VAL A 26 2.24 2.65 -10.54
CA VAL A 26 2.24 2.36 -11.97
C VAL A 26 1.12 3.13 -12.65
N GLU A 27 1.47 3.95 -13.62
CA GLU A 27 0.54 4.73 -14.43
C GLU A 27 0.72 4.33 -15.90
N ASN A 28 -0.35 3.84 -16.53
CA ASN A 28 -0.33 3.39 -17.94
C ASN A 28 0.78 2.39 -18.26
N GLY A 29 1.06 1.46 -17.32
CA GLY A 29 2.12 0.45 -17.47
C GLY A 29 3.55 0.95 -17.21
N VAL A 30 3.71 2.21 -16.80
CA VAL A 30 5.00 2.82 -16.47
C VAL A 30 5.09 3.05 -14.96
N ILE A 31 6.18 2.59 -14.33
CA ILE A 31 6.45 2.90 -12.93
C ILE A 31 6.87 4.37 -12.84
N THR A 32 6.09 5.19 -12.15
CA THR A 32 6.38 6.63 -11.98
C THR A 32 6.91 6.98 -10.60
N SER A 33 6.78 6.06 -9.63
CA SER A 33 7.34 6.22 -8.28
C SER A 33 7.61 4.87 -7.60
N ASN A 34 8.63 4.83 -6.75
CA ASN A 34 8.89 3.74 -5.82
C ASN A 34 9.17 4.30 -4.42
N LEU A 35 8.69 3.59 -3.40
CA LEU A 35 8.89 3.98 -2.00
C LEU A 35 9.10 2.73 -1.12
N PRO A 36 10.15 2.68 -0.29
CA PRO A 36 10.29 1.64 0.72
C PRO A 36 9.16 1.70 1.74
N ILE A 37 8.57 0.55 2.09
CA ILE A 37 7.59 0.43 3.16
C ILE A 37 8.34 -0.03 4.42
N PRO A 38 8.42 0.81 5.47
CA PRO A 38 9.05 0.42 6.74
C PRO A 38 8.42 -0.84 7.34
N ASP A 39 9.20 -1.63 8.08
CA ASP A 39 8.73 -2.91 8.66
C ASP A 39 7.55 -2.74 9.63
N HIS A 40 7.48 -1.59 10.31
CA HIS A 40 6.40 -1.26 11.23
C HIS A 40 5.15 -0.66 10.54
N HIS A 41 5.16 -0.50 9.22
CA HIS A 41 3.99 -0.03 8.47
C HIS A 41 3.11 -1.20 8.01
N PHE A 42 1.80 -1.02 8.12
CA PHE A 42 0.81 -1.89 7.49
C PHE A 42 0.38 -1.30 6.15
N CYS A 43 0.31 -2.15 5.13
CA CYS A 43 -0.29 -1.83 3.84
C CYS A 43 -1.55 -2.67 3.72
N CYS A 44 -2.72 -2.04 3.70
CA CYS A 44 -4.00 -2.71 3.66
C CYS A 44 -5.05 -1.81 3.00
N SER A 45 -6.20 -2.37 2.65
CA SER A 45 -7.34 -1.59 2.18
C SER A 45 -7.92 -0.74 3.32
N VAL A 46 -8.75 0.25 2.98
CA VAL A 46 -9.43 1.06 3.99
C VAL A 46 -10.37 0.20 4.84
N GLU A 47 -11.05 -0.78 4.24
CA GLU A 47 -11.91 -1.73 4.95
C GLU A 47 -11.11 -2.57 5.96
N SER A 48 -9.92 -3.03 5.55
CA SER A 48 -9.02 -3.77 6.43
C SER A 48 -8.57 -2.91 7.62
N PHE A 49 -8.25 -1.64 7.36
CA PHE A 49 -7.90 -0.68 8.41
C PHE A 49 -9.07 -0.49 9.40
N VAL A 50 -10.30 -0.29 8.91
CA VAL A 50 -11.49 -0.11 9.75
C VAL A 50 -11.75 -1.35 10.60
N GLU A 51 -11.65 -2.54 10.01
CA GLU A 51 -11.80 -3.81 10.74
C GLU A 51 -10.76 -3.96 11.87
N LEU A 52 -9.49 -3.64 11.58
CA LEU A 52 -8.42 -3.70 12.58
C LEU A 52 -8.63 -2.71 13.71
N ALA A 53 -9.07 -1.49 13.41
CA ALA A 53 -9.41 -0.48 14.41
C ALA A 53 -10.54 -0.98 15.34
N GLN A 54 -11.62 -1.52 14.76
CA GLN A 54 -12.74 -2.10 15.50
C GLN A 54 -12.31 -3.24 16.41
N ARG A 55 -11.48 -4.17 15.91
CA ARG A 55 -10.93 -5.28 16.72
C ARG A 55 -10.07 -4.80 17.88
N ALA A 56 -9.42 -3.65 17.74
CA ALA A 56 -8.64 -3.02 18.80
C ALA A 56 -9.49 -2.16 19.76
N GLY A 57 -10.83 -2.16 19.60
CA GLY A 57 -11.76 -1.40 20.46
C GLY A 57 -11.98 0.05 20.04
N TRP A 58 -11.47 0.46 18.87
CA TRP A 58 -11.66 1.80 18.33
C TRP A 58 -12.87 1.83 17.40
N HIS A 59 -13.60 2.94 17.39
CA HIS A 59 -14.68 3.18 16.45
C HIS A 59 -14.23 4.21 15.40
N VAL A 60 -14.35 3.83 14.12
CA VAL A 60 -14.10 4.73 12.99
C VAL A 60 -15.45 5.01 12.34
N SER A 61 -15.89 6.25 12.41
CA SER A 61 -17.08 6.74 11.71
C SER A 61 -16.73 7.98 10.89
N PRO A 62 -17.37 8.18 9.73
CA PRO A 62 -17.24 9.43 9.00
C PRO A 62 -17.79 10.58 9.85
N GLU A 63 -17.09 11.72 9.89
CA GLU A 63 -17.58 12.93 10.55
C GLU A 63 -18.85 13.49 9.88
N ARG A 64 -19.08 13.12 8.61
CA ARG A 64 -20.19 13.54 7.77
C ARG A 64 -20.88 12.31 7.15
N PRO A 65 -21.95 11.79 7.78
CA PRO A 65 -22.64 10.58 7.31
C PRO A 65 -23.39 10.77 5.98
N ASP A 66 -23.52 12.01 5.48
CA ASP A 66 -24.18 12.35 4.22
C ASP A 66 -23.34 12.07 2.95
N LEU A 67 -22.06 11.69 3.10
CA LEU A 67 -21.14 11.44 1.97
C LEU A 67 -21.02 9.97 1.54
N GLU A 68 -21.72 9.02 2.20
CA GLU A 68 -21.64 7.58 1.88
C GLU A 68 -22.11 7.21 0.45
N VAL A 69 -22.83 8.08 -0.24
CA VAL A 69 -23.49 7.74 -1.51
C VAL A 69 -22.57 7.85 -2.75
N ALA A 70 -21.33 8.33 -2.62
CA ALA A 70 -20.52 8.70 -3.79
C ALA A 70 -19.62 7.59 -4.39
N HIS A 71 -19.44 6.43 -3.71
CA HIS A 71 -18.47 5.42 -4.14
C HIS A 71 -19.04 4.00 -4.28
N VAL A 72 -20.26 3.90 -4.80
CA VAL A 72 -20.76 2.68 -5.45
C VAL A 72 -21.20 3.06 -6.86
N ALA A 73 -20.26 3.05 -7.80
CA ALA A 73 -20.51 3.11 -9.24
C ALA A 73 -19.50 2.20 -9.95
#